data_AF-A0A957HBT2-F1
#
_entry.id   AF-A0A957HBT2-F1
#
_cell.length_a   1.000
_cell.length_b   1.000
_cell.length_c   1.000
_cell.angle_alpha   90.00
_cell.angle_beta   90.00
_cell.angle_gamma   90.00
#
_symmetry.space_group_name_H-M   'P 1'
#
loop_
_entity.id
_entity.type
_entity.pdbx_description
1 polymer ?
#
loop_
_entity_poly.entity_id
_entity_poly.type
_entity_poly.pdbx_seq_one_letter_code
_entity_poly.pdbx_strand_id
1 'polypeptide(L)'
;DSHMCEFLSVVSDPVTKPWEKYDLKLQSWEGNRNRRASRQKLAQDIVNGITDVNDLRDVWRHDMLDEGIPEMICAAHYNQTYMHQQLNIPNQCYIPNLPADAIVEVPGAISRFGFQGVSFPPLPEPIAEMCRRELGLASLYVDAAVQGDKQKALQALLLDPMVTDIDTARAILDDMLAEFAEYLPQFKGQA
;
A
#
# COMPACT_ATOMS: atom_id res chain seq x y z
N ASP A 1 -0.91 14.32 4.49
CA ASP A 1 -0.41 12.96 4.27
C ASP A 1 0.79 13.05 3.33
N SER A 2 1.96 12.53 3.73
CA SER A 2 3.17 12.51 2.90
C SER A 2 3.14 11.44 1.81
N HIS A 3 2.26 10.43 1.92
CA HIS A 3 2.16 9.34 0.96
C HIS A 3 1.65 9.80 -0.41
N MET A 4 0.76 10.81 -0.46
CA MET A 4 0.28 11.33 -1.75
C MET A 4 1.42 11.81 -2.67
N CYS A 5 2.55 12.22 -2.09
CA CYS A 5 3.69 12.70 -2.88
C CYS A 5 4.37 11.59 -3.69
N GLU A 6 4.20 10.32 -3.31
CA GLU A 6 4.76 9.17 -4.01
C GLU A 6 4.01 8.88 -5.33
N PHE A 7 2.78 9.36 -5.45
CA PHE A 7 1.92 9.13 -6.61
C PHE A 7 1.88 10.32 -7.59
N LEU A 8 2.60 11.40 -7.29
CA LEU A 8 2.61 12.63 -8.09
C LEU A 8 4.03 12.92 -8.58
N SER A 9 4.30 12.63 -9.85
CA SER A 9 5.63 12.85 -10.46
C SER A 9 6.13 14.30 -10.37
N VAL A 10 5.21 15.27 -10.27
CA VAL A 10 5.54 16.70 -10.20
C VAL A 10 5.96 17.17 -8.81
N VAL A 11 5.90 16.32 -7.78
CA VAL A 11 6.23 16.74 -6.40
C VAL A 11 7.51 16.13 -5.84
N SER A 12 8.09 15.16 -6.53
CA SER A 12 9.27 14.41 -6.09
C SER A 12 10.52 14.64 -6.93
N ASP A 13 10.50 15.60 -7.86
CA ASP A 13 11.64 15.91 -8.75
C ASP A 13 12.88 16.40 -7.97
N PRO A 14 14.01 15.65 -7.99
CA PRO A 14 15.24 16.02 -7.28
C PRO A 14 15.95 17.26 -7.81
N VAL A 15 15.66 17.68 -9.05
CA VAL A 15 16.26 18.86 -9.68
C VAL A 15 15.52 20.12 -9.25
N THR A 16 14.20 20.16 -9.40
CA THR A 16 13.40 21.36 -9.11
C THR A 16 12.96 21.48 -7.65
N LYS A 17 13.02 20.38 -6.89
CA LYS A 17 12.74 20.30 -5.44
C LYS A 17 11.46 21.04 -5.02
N PRO A 18 10.31 20.75 -5.65
CA PRO A 18 9.06 21.47 -5.40
C PRO A 18 8.61 21.39 -3.94
N TRP A 19 8.97 20.32 -3.22
CA TRP A 19 8.66 20.17 -1.80
C TRP A 19 9.24 21.27 -0.91
N GLU A 20 10.40 21.84 -1.26
CA GLU A 20 11.00 22.95 -0.50
C GLU A 20 10.21 24.25 -0.70
N LYS A 21 9.65 24.44 -1.91
CA LYS A 21 8.91 25.65 -2.28
C LYS A 21 7.46 25.64 -1.79
N TYR A 22 6.81 24.48 -1.82
CA TYR A 22 5.38 24.35 -1.54
C TYR A 22 5.07 23.69 -0.18
N ASP A 23 6.07 23.56 0.70
CA ASP A 23 5.96 22.94 2.03
C ASP A 23 5.33 21.54 1.96
N LEU A 24 5.75 20.74 0.97
CA LEU A 24 5.29 19.37 0.81
C LEU A 24 6.15 18.46 1.67
N LYS A 25 5.51 17.57 2.43
CA LYS A 25 6.23 16.57 3.22
C LYS A 25 6.39 15.31 2.41
N LEU A 26 7.62 15.00 2.00
CA LEU A 26 7.97 13.72 1.41
C LEU A 26 8.08 12.63 2.49
N GLN A 27 8.02 11.37 2.08
CA GLN A 27 8.28 10.25 2.98
C GLN A 27 9.67 10.34 3.63
N SER A 28 9.71 10.11 4.94
CA SER A 28 10.95 10.11 5.70
C SER A 28 11.53 8.71 5.79
N TRP A 29 12.62 8.46 5.06
CA TRP A 29 13.37 7.20 5.15
C TRP A 29 13.92 6.95 6.56
N GLU A 30 14.44 7.99 7.21
CA GLU A 30 14.94 7.90 8.59
C GLU A 30 13.79 7.65 9.58
N GLY A 31 12.68 8.38 9.43
CA GLY A 31 11.47 8.14 10.23
C GLY A 31 10.96 6.70 10.08
N ASN A 32 10.96 6.17 8.85
CA ASN A 32 10.58 4.79 8.58
C ASN A 32 11.55 3.76 9.21
N ARG A 33 12.86 4.02 9.18
CA ARG A 33 13.85 3.18 9.87
C ARG A 33 13.66 3.21 11.38
N ASN A 34 13.50 4.39 11.97
CA ASN A 34 13.30 4.57 13.40
C ASN A 34 12.02 3.87 13.87
N ARG A 35 10.91 4.03 13.13
CA ARG A 35 9.64 3.35 13.42
C ARG A 35 9.77 1.83 13.38
N ARG A 36 10.48 1.26 12.40
CA ARG A 36 10.75 -0.18 12.34
C ARG A 36 11.60 -0.65 13.52
N ALA A 37 12.66 0.07 13.84
CA ALA A 37 13.54 -0.28 14.97
C ALA A 37 12.78 -0.25 16.31
N SER A 38 11.97 0.79 16.55
CA SER A 38 11.15 0.90 17.76
C SER A 38 10.14 -0.23 17.88
N ARG A 39 9.45 -0.60 16.78
CA ARG A 39 8.49 -1.71 16.75
C ARG A 39 9.17 -3.06 16.97
N GLN A 40 10.35 -3.27 16.37
CA GLN A 40 11.14 -4.49 16.59
C GLN A 40 11.59 -4.61 18.04
N LYS A 41 12.05 -3.52 18.65
CA LYS A 41 12.41 -3.49 20.06
C LYS A 41 11.22 -3.81 20.95
N LEU A 42 10.06 -3.19 20.72
CA LEU A 42 8.83 -3.48 21.46
C LEU A 42 8.46 -4.97 21.38
N ALA A 43 8.50 -5.56 20.17
CA ALA A 43 8.24 -6.98 19.99
C ALA A 43 9.22 -7.85 20.80
N GLN A 44 10.51 -7.51 20.79
CA GLN A 44 11.54 -8.22 21.55
C GLN A 44 11.34 -8.07 23.07
N ASP A 45 11.00 -6.87 23.55
CA ASP A 45 10.74 -6.59 24.96
C ASP A 45 9.52 -7.39 25.45
N ILE A 46 8.47 -7.54 24.63
CA ILE A 46 7.32 -8.40 24.93
C ILE A 46 7.73 -9.88 25.00
N VAL A 47 8.46 -10.38 24.01
CA VAL A 47 8.93 -11.79 23.98
C VAL A 47 9.81 -12.11 25.19
N ASN A 48 10.61 -11.14 25.64
CA ASN A 48 11.50 -11.28 26.79
C ASN A 48 10.81 -11.04 28.15
N GLY A 49 9.52 -10.69 28.15
CA GLY A 49 8.76 -10.38 29.37
C GLY A 49 9.13 -9.06 30.05
N ILE A 50 9.81 -8.16 29.35
CA ILE A 50 10.14 -6.80 29.81
C ILE A 50 8.89 -5.92 29.74
N THR A 51 8.12 -6.05 28.67
CA THR A 51 6.85 -5.34 28.43
C THR A 51 5.70 -6.34 28.48
N ASP A 52 4.61 -6.01 29.15
CA ASP A 52 3.41 -6.85 29.17
C ASP A 52 2.72 -6.78 27.80
N VAL A 53 2.32 -7.93 27.24
CA VAL A 53 1.61 -7.98 25.95
C VAL A 53 0.28 -7.20 25.98
N ASN A 54 -0.32 -7.02 27.15
CA ASN A 54 -1.53 -6.23 27.33
C ASN A 54 -1.33 -4.74 27.02
N ASP A 55 -0.09 -4.24 27.00
CA ASP A 55 0.21 -2.87 26.56
C ASP A 55 -0.19 -2.64 25.10
N LEU A 56 -0.22 -3.70 24.28
CA LEU A 56 -0.72 -3.65 22.89
C LEU A 56 -2.23 -3.38 22.78
N ARG A 57 -2.98 -3.32 23.89
CA ARG A 57 -4.39 -2.86 23.84
C ARG A 57 -4.50 -1.35 23.61
N ASP A 58 -3.45 -0.59 23.89
CA ASP A 58 -3.38 0.85 23.64
C ASP A 58 -2.22 1.14 22.68
N VAL A 59 -2.34 0.62 21.46
CA VAL A 59 -1.31 0.69 20.40
C VAL A 59 -0.88 2.13 20.08
N TRP A 60 -1.74 3.12 20.34
CA TRP A 60 -1.45 4.54 20.18
C TRP A 60 -0.28 5.01 21.04
N ARG A 61 -0.05 4.40 22.22
CA ARG A 61 1.12 4.69 23.07
C ARG A 61 2.45 4.31 22.44
N HIS A 62 2.42 3.53 21.36
CA HIS A 62 3.58 3.03 20.65
C HIS A 62 3.67 3.57 19.22
N ASP A 63 2.98 4.68 18.91
CA ASP A 63 2.91 5.27 17.57
C ASP A 63 2.47 4.24 16.49
N MET A 64 1.53 3.38 16.87
CA MET A 64 0.89 2.40 16.00
C MET A 64 -0.57 2.78 15.79
N LEU A 65 -1.02 2.68 14.55
CA LEU A 65 -2.41 2.89 14.18
C LEU A 65 -3.21 1.64 14.55
N ASP A 66 -4.42 1.86 15.03
CA ASP A 66 -5.40 0.80 15.17
C ASP A 66 -6.18 0.64 13.86
N GLU A 67 -6.19 -0.56 13.32
CA GLU A 67 -6.86 -0.93 12.07
C GLU A 67 -8.25 -1.56 12.34
N GLY A 68 -8.70 -1.63 13.60
CA GLY A 68 -10.04 -2.09 13.96
C GLY A 68 -10.27 -3.59 13.75
N ILE A 69 -9.20 -4.40 13.61
CA ILE A 69 -9.28 -5.84 13.33
C ILE A 69 -10.13 -6.60 14.39
N PRO A 70 -9.95 -6.38 15.70
CA PRO A 70 -10.78 -7.03 16.72
C PRO A 70 -12.28 -6.71 16.55
N GLU A 71 -12.62 -5.47 16.22
CA GLU A 71 -13.99 -5.00 15.99
C GLU A 71 -14.59 -5.66 14.75
N MET A 72 -13.82 -5.78 13.65
CA MET A 72 -14.27 -6.49 12.46
C MET A 72 -14.57 -7.98 12.76
N ILE A 73 -13.68 -8.64 13.50
CA ILE A 73 -13.85 -10.04 13.90
C ILE A 73 -15.09 -10.18 14.80
N CYS A 74 -15.25 -9.30 15.79
CA CYS A 74 -16.42 -9.31 16.68
C CYS A 74 -17.72 -9.04 15.91
N ALA A 75 -17.72 -8.11 14.97
CA ALA A 75 -18.89 -7.81 14.15
C ALA A 75 -19.33 -9.01 13.31
N ALA A 76 -18.37 -9.65 12.65
CA ALA A 76 -18.62 -10.85 11.86
C ALA A 76 -19.11 -12.02 12.73
N HIS A 77 -18.50 -12.23 13.91
CA HIS A 77 -18.78 -13.39 14.76
C HIS A 77 -20.06 -13.25 15.59
N TYR A 78 -20.27 -12.09 16.23
CA TYR A 78 -21.38 -11.86 17.17
C TYR A 78 -22.64 -11.27 16.52
N ASN A 79 -22.70 -11.24 15.19
CA ASN A 79 -23.82 -10.65 14.44
C ASN A 79 -24.09 -9.19 14.86
N GLN A 80 -23.02 -8.41 14.99
CA GLN A 80 -23.09 -6.97 15.17
C GLN A 80 -22.82 -6.28 13.83
N THR A 81 -23.16 -4.99 13.74
CA THR A 81 -22.78 -4.15 12.60
C THR A 81 -21.69 -3.20 13.07
N TYR A 82 -20.55 -3.25 12.40
CA TYR A 82 -19.44 -2.31 12.62
C TYR A 82 -19.20 -1.49 11.35
N MET A 83 -19.13 -0.17 11.51
CA MET A 83 -18.79 0.73 10.40
C MET A 83 -17.30 1.01 10.44
N HIS A 84 -16.62 0.65 9.38
CA HIS A 84 -15.19 0.91 9.24
C HIS A 84 -14.95 1.92 8.11
N GLN A 85 -13.95 2.79 8.29
CA GLN A 85 -13.69 3.88 7.35
C GLN A 85 -12.99 3.40 6.07
N GLN A 86 -12.33 2.24 6.13
CA GLN A 86 -11.29 1.84 5.17
C GLN A 86 -11.35 0.34 4.85
N LEU A 87 -12.18 -0.07 3.89
CA LEU A 87 -12.24 -1.45 3.42
C LEU A 87 -11.59 -1.60 2.05
N ASN A 88 -10.55 -2.44 2.00
CA ASN A 88 -9.94 -2.89 0.75
C ASN A 88 -10.74 -4.05 0.16
N ILE A 89 -11.58 -3.76 -0.83
CA ILE A 89 -12.49 -4.73 -1.47
C ILE A 89 -12.49 -4.57 -2.99
N PRO A 90 -12.89 -5.60 -3.76
CA PRO A 90 -13.13 -5.45 -5.19
C PRO A 90 -14.12 -4.33 -5.47
N ASN A 91 -13.82 -3.47 -6.45
CA ASN A 91 -14.57 -2.26 -6.72
C ASN A 91 -16.03 -2.57 -7.00
N GLN A 92 -16.37 -3.54 -7.85
CA GLN A 92 -17.76 -3.96 -8.11
C GLN A 92 -18.75 -2.77 -8.26
N CYS A 93 -18.30 -1.69 -8.91
CA CYS A 93 -19.01 -0.42 -9.09
C CYS A 93 -19.23 0.47 -7.84
N TYR A 94 -18.53 0.23 -6.72
CA TYR A 94 -18.45 1.18 -5.59
C TYR A 94 -17.91 2.53 -6.03
N ILE A 95 -16.96 2.55 -6.98
CA ILE A 95 -16.47 3.74 -7.67
C ILE A 95 -16.68 3.53 -9.19
N PRO A 96 -17.74 4.11 -9.79
CA PRO A 96 -18.21 3.71 -11.12
C PRO A 96 -17.24 3.91 -12.29
N ASN A 97 -16.30 4.86 -12.20
CA ASN A 97 -15.33 5.16 -13.27
C ASN A 97 -13.92 4.58 -13.02
N LEU A 98 -13.82 3.57 -12.16
CA LEU A 98 -12.65 2.70 -11.99
C LEU A 98 -12.97 1.26 -12.44
N PRO A 99 -11.97 0.43 -12.81
CA PRO A 99 -12.18 -0.97 -13.17
C PRO A 99 -12.95 -1.75 -12.09
N ALA A 100 -13.81 -2.68 -12.49
CA ALA A 100 -14.69 -3.39 -11.55
C ALA A 100 -13.95 -4.45 -10.70
N ASP A 101 -12.84 -4.95 -11.22
CA ASP A 101 -11.96 -5.97 -10.62
C ASP A 101 -10.80 -5.37 -9.81
N ALA A 102 -10.59 -4.04 -9.91
CA ALA A 102 -9.64 -3.33 -9.08
C ALA A 102 -9.99 -3.42 -7.59
N ILE A 103 -8.98 -3.52 -6.72
CA ILE A 103 -9.17 -3.31 -5.29
C ILE A 103 -9.24 -1.81 -5.02
N VAL A 104 -10.29 -1.38 -4.34
CA VAL A 104 -10.49 0.01 -3.89
C VAL A 104 -10.62 0.05 -2.38
N GLU A 105 -10.26 1.18 -1.79
CA GLU A 105 -10.43 1.44 -0.36
C GLU A 105 -11.65 2.36 -0.18
N VAL A 106 -12.73 1.83 0.41
CA VAL A 106 -13.98 2.58 0.66
C VAL A 106 -14.49 2.31 2.08
N PRO A 107 -15.19 3.26 2.72
CA PRO A 107 -15.91 2.97 3.95
C PRO A 107 -16.96 1.88 3.72
N GLY A 108 -17.26 1.11 4.77
CA GLY A 108 -18.26 0.06 4.67
C GLY A 108 -18.68 -0.54 6.00
N ALA A 109 -19.72 -1.35 5.92
CA ALA A 109 -20.26 -2.11 7.03
C ALA A 109 -19.67 -3.53 7.03
N ILE A 110 -19.25 -3.99 8.21
CA ILE A 110 -18.91 -5.38 8.48
C ILE A 110 -20.00 -5.98 9.37
N SER A 111 -20.48 -7.16 8.98
CA SER A 111 -21.42 -7.97 9.76
C SER A 111 -21.25 -9.45 9.45
N ARG A 112 -22.09 -10.32 10.03
CA ARG A 112 -22.13 -11.75 9.67
C ARG A 112 -22.39 -12.01 8.18
N PHE A 113 -22.92 -11.03 7.45
CA PHE A 113 -23.21 -11.12 6.02
C PHE A 113 -22.02 -10.72 5.14
N GLY A 114 -20.86 -10.43 5.75
CA GLY A 114 -19.63 -10.08 5.06
C GLY A 114 -19.33 -8.57 5.10
N PHE A 115 -18.48 -8.16 4.18
CA PHE A 115 -18.00 -6.80 4.00
C PHE A 115 -18.82 -6.12 2.90
N GLN A 116 -19.43 -4.98 3.23
CA GLN A 116 -20.30 -4.24 2.32
C GLN A 116 -19.80 -2.80 2.23
N GLY A 117 -19.17 -2.47 1.11
CA GLY A 117 -18.72 -1.10 0.82
C GLY A 117 -19.88 -0.12 0.65
N VAL A 118 -19.60 1.15 0.85
CA VAL A 118 -20.48 2.26 0.51
C VAL A 118 -20.11 2.76 -0.89
N SER A 119 -21.09 2.84 -1.79
CA SER A 119 -20.88 3.37 -3.14
C SER A 119 -20.71 4.89 -3.15
N PHE A 120 -19.86 5.36 -4.05
CA PHE A 120 -19.57 6.76 -4.32
C PHE A 120 -20.05 7.17 -5.71
N PRO A 121 -20.29 8.47 -5.96
CA PRO A 121 -20.36 8.97 -7.33
C PRO A 121 -19.01 8.75 -8.05
N PRO A 122 -18.98 8.85 -9.39
CA PRO A 122 -17.73 8.85 -10.14
C PRO A 122 -16.74 9.87 -9.56
N LEU A 123 -15.47 9.48 -9.46
CA LEU A 123 -14.41 10.41 -9.09
C LEU A 123 -14.29 11.51 -10.17
N PRO A 124 -13.85 12.73 -9.82
CA PRO A 124 -13.45 13.70 -10.82
C PRO A 124 -12.47 13.07 -11.81
N GLU A 125 -12.71 13.23 -13.12
CA GLU A 125 -12.00 12.46 -14.15
C GLU A 125 -10.46 12.53 -14.05
N PRO A 126 -9.83 13.70 -13.80
CA PRO A 126 -8.37 13.75 -13.63
C PRO A 126 -7.85 12.92 -12.45
N ILE A 127 -8.64 12.80 -11.37
CA ILE A 127 -8.30 11.96 -10.22
C ILE A 127 -8.48 10.49 -10.57
N ALA A 128 -9.56 10.15 -11.30
CA ALA A 128 -9.78 8.79 -11.78
C ALA A 128 -8.63 8.31 -12.68
N GLU A 129 -8.07 9.16 -13.55
CA GLU A 129 -6.91 8.80 -14.38
C GLU A 129 -5.66 8.50 -13.54
N MET A 130 -5.41 9.30 -12.50
CA MET A 130 -4.30 9.02 -11.57
C MET A 130 -4.51 7.67 -10.88
N CYS A 131 -5.71 7.39 -10.37
CA CYS A 131 -6.04 6.10 -9.76
C CYS A 131 -5.91 4.94 -10.76
N ARG A 132 -6.37 5.10 -12.01
CA ARG A 132 -6.28 4.06 -13.05
C ARG A 132 -4.83 3.73 -13.40
N ARG A 133 -3.93 4.71 -13.41
CA ARG A 133 -2.49 4.44 -13.58
C ARG A 133 -1.97 3.54 -12.47
N GLU A 134 -2.22 3.87 -11.21
CA GLU A 134 -1.77 3.07 -10.06
C GLU A 134 -2.39 1.67 -10.05
N LEU A 135 -3.67 1.54 -10.41
CA LEU A 135 -4.34 0.24 -10.55
C LEU A 135 -3.74 -0.60 -11.68
N GLY A 136 -3.39 0.02 -12.81
CA GLY A 136 -2.68 -0.64 -13.90
C GLY A 136 -1.30 -1.13 -13.49
N LEU A 137 -0.59 -0.31 -12.71
CA LEU A 137 0.73 -0.62 -12.15
C LEU A 137 0.65 -1.84 -11.20
N ALA A 138 -0.30 -1.83 -10.27
CA ALA A 138 -0.55 -2.96 -9.36
C ALA A 138 -0.89 -4.24 -10.13
N SER A 139 -1.72 -4.14 -11.17
CA SER A 139 -2.08 -5.28 -12.02
C SER A 139 -0.86 -5.87 -12.74
N LEU A 140 0.02 -5.02 -13.30
CA LEU A 140 1.26 -5.46 -13.94
C LEU A 140 2.21 -6.14 -12.95
N TYR A 141 2.34 -5.65 -11.71
CA TYR A 141 3.14 -6.31 -10.70
C TYR A 141 2.59 -7.68 -10.31
N VAL A 142 1.26 -7.81 -10.13
CA VAL A 142 0.63 -9.10 -9.84
C VAL A 142 0.85 -10.08 -10.99
N ASP A 143 0.61 -9.65 -12.23
CA ASP A 143 0.83 -10.50 -13.41
C ASP A 143 2.30 -10.92 -13.54
N ALA A 144 3.24 -10.00 -13.35
CA ALA A 144 4.66 -10.30 -13.36
C ALA A 144 5.01 -11.33 -12.29
N ALA A 145 4.54 -11.13 -11.05
CA ALA A 145 4.81 -12.02 -9.92
C ALA A 145 4.25 -13.43 -10.12
N VAL A 146 3.01 -13.53 -10.59
CA VAL A 146 2.33 -14.82 -10.82
C VAL A 146 2.93 -15.57 -12.00
N GLN A 147 3.27 -14.87 -13.09
CA GLN A 147 3.74 -15.49 -14.34
C GLN A 147 5.26 -15.62 -14.42
N GLY A 148 6.01 -14.97 -13.53
CA GLY A 148 7.47 -14.87 -13.63
C GLY A 148 7.92 -14.06 -14.85
N ASP A 149 7.18 -13.00 -15.20
CA ASP A 149 7.40 -12.22 -16.43
C ASP A 149 8.21 -10.93 -16.14
N LYS A 150 9.52 -10.99 -16.41
CA LYS A 150 10.43 -9.84 -16.25
C LYS A 150 10.03 -8.63 -17.10
N GLN A 151 9.41 -8.84 -18.27
CA GLN A 151 8.99 -7.71 -19.12
C GLN A 151 7.79 -6.98 -18.53
N LYS A 152 6.82 -7.70 -17.95
CA LYS A 152 5.72 -7.06 -17.21
C LYS A 152 6.20 -6.30 -15.98
N ALA A 153 7.17 -6.84 -15.25
CA ALA A 153 7.79 -6.13 -14.12
C ALA A 153 8.47 -4.84 -14.59
N LEU A 154 9.19 -4.87 -15.73
CA LEU A 154 9.79 -3.67 -16.30
C LEU A 154 8.74 -2.66 -16.76
N GLN A 155 7.64 -3.11 -17.38
CA GLN A 155 6.53 -2.23 -17.76
C GLN A 155 5.91 -1.52 -16.55
N ALA A 156 5.76 -2.22 -15.42
CA ALA A 156 5.27 -1.63 -14.18
C ALA A 156 6.20 -0.52 -13.68
N LEU A 157 7.52 -0.78 -13.65
CA LEU A 157 8.52 0.22 -13.26
C LEU A 157 8.54 1.43 -14.20
N LEU A 158 8.39 1.22 -15.51
CA LEU A 158 8.36 2.33 -16.49
C LEU A 158 7.07 3.16 -16.43
N LEU A 159 5.99 2.61 -15.86
CA LEU A 159 4.72 3.32 -15.65
C LEU A 159 4.71 4.11 -14.32
N ASP A 160 5.59 3.73 -13.38
CA ASP A 160 5.69 4.34 -12.06
C ASP A 160 6.13 5.81 -12.14
N PRO A 161 5.38 6.76 -11.53
CA PRO A 161 5.70 8.18 -11.58
C PRO A 161 7.04 8.55 -10.91
N MET A 162 7.60 7.67 -10.08
CA MET A 162 8.86 7.87 -9.37
C MET A 162 10.08 7.41 -10.19
N VAL A 163 9.87 6.68 -11.28
CA VAL A 163 10.93 6.17 -12.15
C VAL A 163 11.01 7.04 -13.39
N THR A 164 12.11 7.78 -13.53
CA THR A 164 12.26 8.78 -14.60
C THR A 164 13.27 8.40 -15.69
N ASP A 165 13.90 7.24 -15.56
CA ASP A 165 14.95 6.77 -16.46
C ASP A 165 14.84 5.25 -16.72
N ILE A 166 14.98 4.87 -18.00
CA ILE A 166 14.77 3.49 -18.46
C ILE A 166 15.90 2.56 -17.96
N ASP A 167 17.14 3.04 -17.98
CA ASP A 167 18.28 2.20 -17.58
C ASP A 167 18.31 2.02 -16.06
N THR A 168 17.90 3.06 -15.32
CA THR A 168 17.64 2.98 -13.88
C THR A 168 16.51 1.99 -13.56
N ALA A 169 15.41 2.00 -14.34
CA ALA A 169 14.33 1.02 -14.17
C ALA A 169 14.83 -0.43 -14.34
N ARG A 170 15.67 -0.68 -15.35
CA ARG A 170 16.28 -2.00 -15.58
C ARG A 170 17.20 -2.41 -14.44
N ALA A 171 18.07 -1.50 -14.00
CA ALA A 171 19.00 -1.76 -12.91
C ALA A 171 18.25 -2.09 -11.60
N ILE A 172 17.20 -1.32 -11.26
CA ILE A 172 16.35 -1.60 -10.09
C ILE A 172 15.71 -2.98 -10.21
N LEU A 173 15.19 -3.34 -11.39
CA LEU A 173 14.58 -4.65 -11.59
C LEU A 173 15.58 -5.79 -11.40
N ASP A 174 16.77 -5.66 -11.98
CA ASP A 174 17.82 -6.68 -11.87
C ASP A 174 18.27 -6.85 -10.41
N ASP A 175 18.48 -5.74 -9.69
CA ASP A 175 18.84 -5.76 -8.27
C ASP A 175 17.73 -6.40 -7.42
N MET A 176 16.46 -6.05 -7.65
CA MET A 176 15.31 -6.63 -6.94
C MET A 176 15.18 -8.14 -7.17
N LEU A 177 15.36 -8.60 -8.41
CA LEU A 177 15.29 -10.03 -8.74
C LEU A 177 16.45 -10.81 -8.13
N ALA A 178 17.65 -10.23 -8.08
CA ALA A 178 18.81 -10.84 -7.46
C ALA A 178 18.67 -10.93 -5.93
N GLU A 179 18.32 -9.82 -5.27
CA GLU A 179 18.17 -9.75 -3.81
C GLU A 179 17.04 -10.66 -3.30
N PHE A 180 15.91 -10.69 -4.00
CA PHE A 180 14.73 -11.47 -3.60
C PHE A 180 14.57 -12.81 -4.33
N ALA A 181 15.63 -13.32 -4.95
CA ALA A 181 15.59 -14.55 -5.75
C ALA A 181 15.03 -15.78 -5.00
N GLU A 182 15.29 -15.88 -3.70
CA GLU A 182 14.74 -16.94 -2.84
C GLU A 182 13.22 -16.87 -2.73
N TYR A 183 12.67 -15.65 -2.69
CA TYR A 183 11.24 -15.38 -2.50
C TYR A 183 10.46 -15.29 -3.83
N LEU A 184 11.16 -15.22 -4.97
CA LEU A 184 10.59 -15.07 -6.31
C LEU A 184 10.88 -16.29 -7.20
N PRO A 185 10.44 -17.50 -6.83
CA PRO A 185 10.79 -18.73 -7.55
C PRO A 185 10.32 -18.78 -9.01
N GLN A 186 9.31 -17.99 -9.38
CA GLN A 186 8.79 -17.87 -10.74
C GLN A 186 9.80 -17.20 -11.69
N PHE A 187 10.74 -16.40 -11.16
CA PHE A 187 11.76 -15.68 -11.93
C PHE A 187 13.11 -16.42 -12.01
N LYS A 188 13.17 -17.68 -11.58
CA LYS A 188 14.42 -18.47 -11.59
C LYS A 188 15.04 -18.50 -12.98
N GLY A 189 16.33 -18.15 -13.05
CA GLY A 189 17.10 -18.11 -14.30
C GLY A 189 16.88 -16.85 -15.15
N GLN A 190 16.20 -15.83 -14.61
CA GLN A 190 15.97 -14.54 -15.28
C GLN A 190 16.71 -13.35 -14.63
N ALA A 191 17.48 -13.63 -13.58
CA ALA A 191 18.43 -12.67 -12.99
C ALA A 191 19.64 -12.51 -13.91
#